data_AF-A0A2H3JMA9-F1
#
_entry.id   AF-A0A2H3JMA9-F1
#
_cell.length_a   1.000
_cell.length_b   1.000
_cell.length_c   1.000
_cell.angle_alpha   90.00
_cell.angle_beta   90.00
_cell.angle_gamma   90.00
#
_symmetry.space_group_name_H-M   'P 1'
#
loop_
_entity.id
_entity.type
_entity.pdbx_description
1 polymer ?
#
loop_
_entity_poly.entity_id
_entity_poly.type
_entity_poly.pdbx_seq_one_letter_code
_entity_poly.pdbx_strand_id
1 'polypeptide(L)'
;MEHLTGDWESLFDLLKRDSFRRFHQAIRASLQGALDLLEKEGFIHGDFRSSNIMVRIVGEEPEIKIIAYDWAGKASRVYYPAVRNESIGWPGEVNGLIQAGDDLKLLELWWPEKTPSWV
;
A
#
# COMPACT_ATOMS: atom_id res chain seq x y z
N MET A 1 1.66 -20.50 -0.45
CA MET A 1 0.78 -19.37 -0.12
C MET A 1 0.46 -19.51 1.35
N GLU A 2 0.83 -18.53 2.19
CA GLU A 2 0.47 -18.54 3.61
C GLU A 2 -1.05 -18.38 3.73
N HIS A 3 -1.73 -19.26 4.44
CA HIS A 3 -3.14 -19.07 4.77
C HIS A 3 -3.23 -18.08 5.93
N LEU A 4 -3.80 -16.90 5.68
CA LEU A 4 -4.07 -15.92 6.73
C LEU A 4 -5.23 -16.44 7.60
N THR A 5 -4.91 -16.90 8.81
CA THR A 5 -5.90 -17.24 9.83
C THR A 5 -6.20 -16.02 10.71
N GLY A 6 -7.47 -15.81 11.08
CA GLY A 6 -7.92 -14.69 11.93
C GLY A 6 -8.56 -13.53 11.14
N ASP A 7 -8.76 -12.41 11.82
CA ASP A 7 -9.54 -11.25 11.31
C ASP A 7 -8.74 -10.36 10.34
N TRP A 8 -8.00 -10.96 9.41
CA TRP A 8 -7.34 -10.21 8.34
C TRP A 8 -8.38 -9.71 7.35
N GLU A 9 -8.30 -8.43 7.00
CA GLU A 9 -9.11 -7.83 5.95
C GLU A 9 -8.26 -6.94 5.05
N SER A 10 -8.79 -6.56 3.89
CA SER A 10 -8.10 -5.60 3.03
C SER A 10 -8.11 -4.21 3.70
N LEU A 11 -7.00 -3.48 3.63
CA LEU A 11 -6.95 -2.10 4.11
C LEU A 11 -7.95 -1.23 3.33
N PHE A 12 -8.16 -1.52 2.05
CA PHE A 12 -9.19 -0.89 1.24
C PHE A 12 -10.60 -0.96 1.87
N ASP A 13 -10.97 -2.09 2.46
CA ASP A 13 -12.28 -2.23 3.12
C ASP A 13 -12.29 -1.59 4.52
N LEU A 14 -11.19 -1.69 5.27
CA LEU A 14 -11.06 -1.00 6.55
C LEU A 14 -11.20 0.52 6.39
N LEU A 15 -10.60 1.12 5.36
CA LEU A 15 -10.64 2.55 5.08
C LEU A 15 -12.06 3.09 4.86
N LYS A 16 -13.03 2.24 4.52
CA LYS A 16 -14.44 2.64 4.35
C LYS A 16 -15.21 2.71 5.66
N ARG A 17 -14.63 2.26 6.77
CA ARG A 17 -15.27 2.19 8.09
C ARG A 17 -14.82 3.33 8.98
N ASP A 18 -15.71 3.86 9.81
CA ASP A 18 -15.33 4.91 10.77
C ASP A 18 -14.33 4.43 11.83
N SER A 19 -14.30 3.12 12.13
CA SER A 19 -13.35 2.53 13.09
C SER A 19 -11.89 2.72 12.69
N PHE A 20 -11.59 2.88 11.40
CA PHE A 20 -10.25 3.15 10.87
C PHE A 20 -9.61 4.39 11.51
N ARG A 21 -10.41 5.42 11.84
CA ARG A 21 -9.90 6.70 12.37
C ARG A 21 -9.02 6.54 13.60
N ARG A 22 -9.33 5.57 14.45
CA ARG A 22 -8.56 5.26 15.67
C ARG A 22 -7.15 4.77 15.34
N PHE A 23 -6.98 4.11 14.20
CA PHE A 23 -5.73 3.46 13.78
C PHE A 23 -5.02 4.21 12.66
N HIS A 24 -5.54 5.36 12.21
CA HIS A 24 -5.03 6.11 11.06
C HIS A 24 -3.52 6.35 11.14
N GLN A 25 -3.06 6.95 12.25
CA GLN A 25 -1.63 7.26 12.43
C GLN A 25 -0.75 6.01 12.52
N ALA A 26 -1.20 5.00 13.27
CA ALA A 26 -0.44 3.76 13.46
C ALA A 26 -0.32 2.94 12.16
N ILE A 27 -1.39 2.89 11.36
CA ILE A 27 -1.37 2.26 10.03
C ILE A 27 -0.46 3.07 9.10
N ARG A 28 -0.55 4.40 9.08
CA ARG A 28 0.33 5.23 8.23
C ARG A 28 1.81 5.04 8.57
N ALA A 29 2.14 4.94 9.85
CA ALA A 29 3.49 4.66 10.32
C ALA A 29 3.97 3.26 9.88
N SER A 30 3.12 2.26 9.99
CA SER A 30 3.42 0.88 9.53
C SER A 30 3.67 0.83 8.02
N LEU A 31 2.85 1.53 7.23
CA LEU A 31 3.03 1.65 5.78
C LEU A 31 4.34 2.37 5.43
N GLN A 32 4.67 3.45 6.14
CA GLN A 32 5.95 4.14 5.94
C GLN A 32 7.12 3.21 6.23
N GLY A 33 7.10 2.51 7.36
CA GLY A 33 8.18 1.60 7.73
C GLY A 33 8.37 0.47 6.73
N ALA A 34 7.29 -0.02 6.11
CA ALA A 34 7.38 -1.01 5.05
C ALA A 34 8.00 -0.45 3.76
N LEU A 35 7.65 0.78 3.36
CA LEU A 35 8.26 1.46 2.23
C LEU A 35 9.74 1.77 2.48
N ASP A 36 10.09 2.26 3.66
CA ASP A 36 11.47 2.54 4.06
C ASP A 36 12.33 1.27 4.00
N LEU A 37 11.77 0.13 4.42
CA LEU A 37 12.44 -1.17 4.32
C LEU A 37 12.66 -1.58 2.85
N LEU A 38 11.64 -1.47 2.00
CA LEU A 38 11.77 -1.78 0.58
C LEU A 38 12.84 -0.90 -0.07
N GLU A 39 12.80 0.41 0.16
CA GLU A 39 13.75 1.38 -0.38
C GLU A 39 15.18 1.08 0.10
N LYS A 40 15.37 0.84 1.40
CA LYS A 40 16.68 0.47 1.97
C LYS A 40 17.27 -0.77 1.30
N GLU A 41 16.45 -1.76 0.99
CA GLU A 41 16.87 -2.99 0.33
C GLU A 41 16.94 -2.85 -1.22
N GLY A 42 16.65 -1.66 -1.75
CA GLY A 42 16.64 -1.35 -3.19
C GLY A 42 15.52 -2.06 -3.96
N PHE A 43 14.44 -2.40 -3.27
CA PHE A 43 13.24 -3.02 -3.82
C PHE A 43 12.09 -2.01 -3.92
N ILE A 44 11.13 -2.37 -4.77
CA ILE A 44 9.85 -1.71 -4.97
C ILE A 44 8.78 -2.78 -5.10
N HIS A 45 7.57 -2.47 -4.63
CA HIS A 45 6.39 -3.27 -4.84
C HIS A 45 5.78 -3.03 -6.23
N GLY A 46 5.73 -1.78 -6.68
CA GLY A 46 5.22 -1.37 -7.99
C GLY A 46 3.69 -1.26 -8.08
N ASP A 47 2.97 -1.97 -7.22
CA ASP A 47 1.51 -1.89 -7.08
C ASP A 47 1.05 -1.60 -5.65
N PHE A 48 1.65 -0.60 -4.99
CA PHE A 48 1.43 -0.30 -3.57
C PHE A 48 0.09 0.43 -3.31
N ARG A 49 -1.02 -0.32 -3.44
CA ARG A 49 -2.40 0.15 -3.23
C ARG A 49 -3.02 -0.46 -1.98
N SER A 50 -4.00 0.23 -1.41
CA SER A 50 -4.76 -0.26 -0.25
C SER A 50 -5.43 -1.63 -0.46
N SER A 51 -5.74 -2.01 -1.71
CA SER A 51 -6.26 -3.35 -2.04
C SER A 51 -5.22 -4.46 -1.93
N ASN A 52 -3.93 -4.12 -1.98
CA ASN A 52 -2.80 -5.04 -1.89
C ASN A 52 -2.15 -5.03 -0.49
N ILE A 53 -2.84 -4.45 0.49
CA ILE A 53 -2.43 -4.42 1.88
C ILE A 53 -3.50 -5.11 2.70
N MET A 54 -3.11 -6.15 3.41
CA MET A 54 -3.92 -6.80 4.44
C MET A 54 -3.63 -6.15 5.77
N VAL A 55 -4.67 -5.95 6.58
CA VAL A 55 -4.59 -5.39 7.93
C VAL A 55 -5.31 -6.29 8.92
N ARG A 56 -4.76 -6.39 10.12
CA ARG A 56 -5.40 -7.03 11.27
C ARG A 56 -5.18 -6.13 12.48
N ILE A 57 -6.23 -5.87 13.25
CA ILE A 57 -6.13 -5.10 14.49
C ILE A 57 -5.97 -6.07 15.66
N VAL A 58 -4.84 -6.00 16.38
CA VAL A 58 -4.57 -6.81 17.57
C VAL A 58 -4.54 -5.88 18.78
N GLY A 59 -5.65 -5.80 19.51
CA GLY A 59 -5.81 -4.81 20.59
C GLY A 59 -5.91 -3.39 20.02
N GLU A 60 -4.91 -2.56 20.31
CA GLU A 60 -4.80 -1.19 19.75
C GLU A 60 -3.77 -1.06 18.63
N GLU A 61 -3.07 -2.15 18.28
CA GLU A 61 -1.97 -2.13 17.34
C GLU A 61 -2.38 -2.74 15.99
N PRO A 62 -2.20 -2.01 14.87
CA PRO A 62 -2.41 -2.57 13.54
C PRO A 62 -1.21 -3.39 13.10
N GLU A 63 -1.47 -4.59 12.63
CA GLU A 63 -0.50 -5.37 11.87
C GLU A 63 -0.83 -5.28 10.38
N ILE A 64 0.20 -5.11 9.54
CA ILE A 64 0.04 -5.08 8.08
C ILE A 64 0.81 -6.20 7.40
N LYS A 65 0.26 -6.71 6.30
CA LYS A 65 0.95 -7.58 5.34
C LYS A 65 0.72 -7.03 3.95
N ILE A 66 1.79 -6.85 3.18
CA ILE A 66 1.71 -6.47 1.76
C ILE A 66 1.60 -7.77 0.95
N ILE A 67 0.75 -7.78 -0.06
CA ILE A 67 0.49 -8.93 -0.94
C ILE A 67 0.53 -8.49 -2.41
N ALA A 68 0.47 -9.45 -3.34
CA ALA A 68 0.48 -9.20 -4.79
C ALA A 68 1.78 -8.55 -5.32
N TYR A 69 2.91 -9.22 -5.07
CA TYR A 69 4.26 -8.84 -5.50
C TYR A 69 4.56 -9.09 -6.99
N ASP A 70 3.55 -9.27 -7.85
CA ASP A 70 3.78 -9.64 -9.25
C ASP A 70 4.54 -8.57 -10.05
N TRP A 71 4.49 -7.31 -9.58
CA TRP A 71 5.19 -6.17 -10.20
C TRP A 71 6.47 -5.80 -9.45
N ALA A 72 6.75 -6.50 -8.35
CA ALA A 72 7.81 -6.15 -7.44
C ALA A 72 9.18 -6.59 -7.96
N GLY A 73 10.21 -5.86 -7.54
CA GLY A 73 11.58 -6.20 -7.87
C GLY A 73 12.55 -5.09 -7.53
N LYS A 74 13.74 -5.13 -8.12
CA LYS A 74 14.73 -4.07 -7.93
C LYS A 74 14.26 -2.79 -8.62
N ALA A 75 14.39 -1.66 -7.92
CA ALA A 75 14.07 -0.35 -8.46
C ALA A 75 14.79 -0.11 -9.81
N SER A 76 14.08 0.48 -10.77
CA SER A 76 14.56 0.74 -12.13
C SER A 76 14.99 -0.53 -12.91
N ARG A 77 14.51 -1.73 -12.51
CA ARG A 77 14.71 -3.00 -13.24
C ARG A 77 13.41 -3.77 -13.53
N VAL A 78 12.30 -3.35 -12.97
CA VAL A 78 10.96 -3.88 -13.26
C VAL A 78 10.11 -2.79 -13.92
N TYR A 79 9.07 -3.22 -14.61
CA TYR A 79 8.26 -2.37 -15.49
C TYR A 79 6.80 -2.39 -15.07
N TYR A 80 6.11 -1.26 -15.22
CA TYR A 80 4.65 -1.26 -15.21
C TYR A 80 4.13 -2.10 -16.39
N PRO A 81 3.01 -2.82 -16.22
CA PRO A 81 2.44 -3.61 -17.31
C PRO A 81 1.87 -2.72 -18.42
N ALA A 82 1.69 -3.34 -19.60
CA ALA A 82 1.07 -2.71 -20.76
C ALA A 82 -0.40 -2.29 -20.52
N VAL A 83 -1.09 -2.98 -19.62
CA VAL A 83 -2.50 -2.73 -19.27
C VAL A 83 -2.61 -2.62 -17.76
N ARG A 84 -3.19 -1.51 -17.31
CA ARG A 84 -3.42 -1.18 -15.90
C ARG A 84 -4.66 -0.31 -15.79
N ASN A 85 -5.22 -0.18 -14.59
CA ASN A 85 -6.39 0.67 -14.39
C ASN A 85 -6.03 2.15 -14.66
N GLU A 86 -6.59 2.73 -15.71
CA GLU A 86 -6.34 4.12 -16.14
C GLU A 86 -6.91 5.16 -15.16
N SER A 87 -7.83 4.76 -14.27
CA SER A 87 -8.38 5.65 -13.24
C SER A 87 -7.39 5.93 -12.10
N ILE A 88 -6.24 5.26 -12.08
CA ILE A 88 -5.21 5.41 -11.06
C ILE A 88 -4.12 6.32 -11.61
N GLY A 89 -3.76 7.34 -10.84
CA GLY A 89 -2.65 8.25 -11.15
C GLY A 89 -1.29 7.56 -10.99
N TRP A 90 -1.00 6.58 -11.84
CA TRP A 90 0.26 5.83 -11.79
C TRP A 90 1.47 6.78 -11.91
N PRO A 91 2.48 6.65 -11.04
CA PRO A 91 3.63 7.56 -11.04
C PRO A 91 4.54 7.53 -12.28
N GLY A 92 4.45 6.48 -13.10
CA GLY A 92 5.27 6.30 -14.29
C GLY A 92 4.45 5.77 -15.47
N GLU A 93 5.09 5.66 -16.63
CA GLU A 93 4.44 5.34 -17.90
C GLU A 93 4.10 3.84 -18.06
N VAL A 94 3.17 3.55 -18.97
CA VAL A 94 2.87 2.18 -19.42
C VAL A 94 4.13 1.56 -20.05
N ASN A 95 4.47 0.32 -19.69
CA ASN A 95 5.75 -0.32 -20.06
C ASN A 95 7.00 0.48 -19.64
N GLY A 96 6.85 1.48 -18.76
CA GLY A 96 7.95 2.25 -18.19
C GLY A 96 8.57 1.53 -17.00
N LEU A 97 9.84 1.83 -16.74
CA LEU A 97 10.52 1.37 -15.54
C LEU A 97 9.87 1.97 -14.29
N ILE A 98 9.59 1.12 -13.31
CA ILE A 98 9.11 1.56 -11.99
C ILE A 98 10.31 2.12 -11.22
N GLN A 99 10.20 3.37 -10.78
CA GLN A 99 11.30 4.10 -10.16
C GLN A 99 11.27 4.00 -8.63
N ALA A 100 12.42 4.29 -8.01
CA ALA A 100 12.45 4.55 -6.57
C ALA A 100 11.46 5.69 -6.23
N GLY A 101 10.73 5.53 -5.12
CA GLY A 101 9.73 6.48 -4.66
C GLY A 101 8.36 6.40 -5.35
N ASP A 102 8.18 5.55 -6.37
CA ASP A 102 6.86 5.38 -6.99
C ASP A 102 5.83 4.79 -6.01
N ASP A 103 6.23 3.84 -5.16
CA ASP A 103 5.32 3.30 -4.14
C ASP A 103 4.91 4.35 -3.10
N LEU A 104 5.82 5.28 -2.75
CA LEU A 104 5.48 6.40 -1.87
C LEU A 104 4.48 7.35 -2.53
N LYS A 105 4.68 7.68 -3.81
CA LYS A 105 3.71 8.50 -4.57
C LYS A 105 2.35 7.81 -4.66
N LEU A 106 2.32 6.49 -4.84
CA LEU A 106 1.08 5.73 -4.79
C LEU A 106 0.44 5.84 -3.42
N LEU A 107 1.18 5.63 -2.33
CA LEU A 107 0.67 5.78 -0.97
C LEU A 107 0.04 7.16 -0.75
N GLU A 108 0.74 8.24 -1.10
CA GLU A 108 0.21 9.61 -0.96
C GLU A 108 -1.04 9.86 -1.82
N LEU A 109 -1.18 9.20 -2.97
CA LEU A 109 -2.35 9.36 -3.85
C LEU A 109 -3.64 8.82 -3.21
N TRP A 110 -3.59 7.71 -2.48
CA TRP A 110 -4.78 7.06 -1.94
C TRP A 110 -4.90 7.15 -0.41
N TRP A 111 -3.86 7.54 0.31
CA TRP A 111 -3.92 7.70 1.75
C TRP A 111 -4.80 8.91 2.11
N PRO A 112 -5.81 8.76 2.97
CA PRO A 112 -6.64 9.90 3.35
C PRO A 112 -5.84 10.89 4.21
N GLU A 113 -5.48 12.05 3.65
CA GLU A 113 -4.75 13.14 4.35
C GLU A 113 -5.47 13.62 5.62
N LYS A 114 -6.80 13.48 5.67
CA LYS A 114 -7.65 13.84 6.82
C LYS A 114 -8.59 12.68 7.12
N THR A 115 -8.76 12.35 8.40
CA THR A 115 -9.96 11.61 8.82
C THR A 115 -11.20 12.43 8.43
N PRO A 116 -12.13 11.94 7.59
CA PRO A 116 -13.20 12.78 7.05
C PRO A 116 -14.04 13.41 8.17
N SER A 117 -13.99 14.71 8.40
CA SER A 117 -14.82 15.33 9.44
C SER A 117 -16.26 15.41 8.95
N TRP A 118 -17.05 14.36 9.15
CA TRP A 118 -18.50 14.47 9.09
C TRP A 118 -18.97 14.80 10.51
N VAL A 119 -19.38 16.06 10.69
CA VAL A 119 -20.15 16.57 11.83
C VAL A 119 -21.62 16.46 11.46
#